data_AF-A0A3M1UVU9-F1
#
_entry.id   AF-A0A3M1UVU9-F1
#
_cell.length_a   1.000
_cell.length_b   1.000
_cell.length_c   1.000
_cell.angle_alpha   90.00
_cell.angle_beta   90.00
_cell.angle_gamma   90.00
#
_symmetry.space_group_name_H-M   'P 1'
#
loop_
_entity.id
_entity.type
_entity.pdbx_description
1 polymer ?
#
loop_
_entity_poly.entity_id
_entity_poly.type
_entity_poly.pdbx_seq_one_letter_code
_entity_poly.pdbx_strand_id
1 'polypeptide(L)'
;MRDGDLPHDVAEKTETFDLLLGVAVNRFLKQDDFSTYLDTLKEVLPPLIEELFPNDLEEQGIAGLCHVIGRAVWSQCPDPALGFRTRKLLKPERNRPCPCGSGKKYKHCCANAPSLDGPMPLLRYVLRDWPQSRFKEIGFRQLSPEEVGGVAHEWIEQGQERRAMKLLEAFLAAHEDWDGQMAFAFDLLVDLYNDFGHPRKKERLVERALESKDSAMRAVALQRQAIIMMDRGEQEAAWTAFQEAQRLDPDDPTLGVLEVTLLIAEGRSEEAKARAAF
;
A
#
# COMPACT_ATOMS: atom_id res chain seq x y z
N MET A 1 5.39 14.55 -22.11
CA MET A 1 5.00 15.05 -20.78
C MET A 1 6.19 14.81 -19.86
N ARG A 2 6.72 15.85 -19.23
CA ARG A 2 7.69 15.66 -18.14
C ARG A 2 6.87 15.44 -16.87
N ASP A 3 7.17 14.37 -16.15
CA ASP A 3 6.79 14.18 -14.76
C ASP A 3 7.26 15.39 -13.94
N GLY A 4 6.43 15.83 -12.98
CA GLY A 4 6.96 16.56 -11.83
C GLY A 4 6.06 17.56 -11.13
N ASP A 5 5.13 18.23 -11.80
CA ASP A 5 4.33 19.29 -11.14
C ASP A 5 2.84 18.98 -11.22
N LEU A 6 2.32 18.38 -10.16
CA LEU A 6 0.89 18.48 -9.85
C LEU A 6 0.53 19.97 -9.72
N PRO A 7 -0.59 20.44 -10.29
CA PRO A 7 -1.02 21.81 -10.09
C PRO A 7 -1.07 22.13 -8.58
N HIS A 8 -0.56 23.29 -8.16
CA HIS A 8 -0.43 23.67 -6.74
C HIS A 8 -1.72 23.40 -5.91
N ASP A 9 -2.90 23.69 -6.48
CA ASP A 9 -4.20 23.42 -5.86
C ASP A 9 -4.47 21.93 -5.62
N VAL A 10 -3.99 21.04 -6.48
CA VAL A 10 -4.13 19.58 -6.34
C VAL A 10 -3.15 19.05 -5.29
N ALA A 11 -1.92 19.56 -5.27
CA ALA A 11 -0.92 19.19 -4.27
C ALA A 11 -1.38 19.60 -2.86
N GLU A 12 -1.85 20.83 -2.69
CA GLU A 12 -2.37 21.36 -1.43
C GLU A 12 -3.57 20.54 -0.92
N LYS A 13 -4.56 20.26 -1.77
CA LYS A 13 -5.69 19.38 -1.41
C LYS A 13 -5.26 17.96 -1.03
N THR A 14 -4.20 17.45 -1.65
CA THR A 14 -3.67 16.12 -1.32
C THR A 14 -3.07 16.11 0.09
N GLU A 15 -2.32 17.16 0.45
CA GLU A 15 -1.77 17.34 1.80
C GLU A 15 -2.87 17.49 2.85
N THR A 16 -3.89 18.32 2.59
CA THR A 16 -5.03 18.50 3.50
C THR A 16 -5.79 17.19 3.71
N PHE A 17 -5.98 16.39 2.64
CA PHE A 17 -6.62 15.09 2.73
C PHE A 17 -5.77 14.08 3.53
N ASP A 18 -4.45 14.08 3.34
CA ASP A 18 -3.53 13.24 4.13
C ASP A 18 -3.58 13.60 5.62
N LEU A 19 -3.59 14.90 5.93
CA LEU A 19 -3.75 15.40 7.30
C LEU A 19 -5.08 14.97 7.91
N LEU A 20 -6.17 15.08 7.15
CA LEU A 20 -7.51 14.65 7.58
C LEU A 20 -7.53 13.17 7.96
N LEU A 21 -6.99 12.29 7.11
CA LEU A 21 -6.92 10.86 7.41
C LEU A 21 -5.99 10.57 8.59
N GLY A 22 -4.86 11.25 8.69
CA GLY A 22 -3.93 11.13 9.82
C GLY A 22 -4.58 11.51 11.16
N VAL A 23 -5.35 12.60 11.19
CA VAL A 23 -6.12 13.00 12.37
C VAL A 23 -7.20 11.97 12.70
N ALA A 24 -7.94 11.49 11.71
CA ALA A 24 -8.98 10.48 11.91
C ALA A 24 -8.42 9.17 12.48
N VAL A 25 -7.34 8.64 11.91
CA VAL A 25 -6.68 7.42 12.43
C VAL A 25 -6.12 7.65 13.83
N ASN A 26 -5.52 8.81 14.11
CA ASN A 26 -5.01 9.11 15.46
C ASN A 26 -6.13 9.08 16.52
N ARG A 27 -7.31 9.60 16.18
CA ARG A 27 -8.49 9.54 17.07
C ARG A 27 -9.02 8.12 17.20
N PHE A 28 -9.07 7.36 16.10
CA PHE A 28 -9.48 5.96 16.09
C PHE A 28 -8.65 5.10 17.06
N LEU A 29 -7.32 5.25 17.05
CA LEU A 29 -6.40 4.49 17.90
C LEU A 29 -6.54 4.81 19.40
N LYS A 30 -7.22 5.90 19.77
CA LYS A 30 -7.38 6.36 21.16
C LYS A 30 -8.76 6.12 21.75
N GLN A 31 -9.71 5.64 20.96
CA GLN A 31 -11.12 5.51 21.35
C GLN A 31 -11.58 4.07 21.14
N ASP A 32 -12.41 3.55 22.04
CA ASP A 32 -12.93 2.18 21.94
C ASP A 32 -14.36 2.13 21.38
N ASP A 33 -15.08 3.25 21.39
CA ASP A 33 -16.46 3.34 20.89
C ASP A 33 -16.63 4.32 19.72
N PHE A 34 -17.54 3.97 18.81
CA PHE A 34 -17.76 4.74 17.58
C PHE A 34 -18.43 6.09 17.84
N SER A 35 -19.25 6.22 18.88
CA SER A 35 -19.98 7.47 19.14
C SER A 35 -19.04 8.56 19.62
N THR A 36 -18.22 8.26 20.63
CA THR A 36 -17.19 9.17 21.14
C THR A 36 -16.19 9.51 20.05
N TYR A 37 -15.74 8.50 19.29
CA TYR A 37 -14.88 8.74 18.13
C TYR A 37 -15.50 9.73 17.13
N LEU A 38 -16.74 9.50 16.71
CA LEU A 38 -17.43 10.37 15.75
C LEU A 38 -17.61 11.79 16.30
N ASP A 39 -17.92 11.94 17.58
CA ASP A 39 -18.05 13.25 18.21
C ASP A 39 -16.71 13.99 18.23
N THR A 40 -15.60 13.30 18.52
CA THR A 40 -14.27 13.93 18.39
C THR A 40 -13.94 14.35 16.96
N LEU A 41 -14.39 13.58 15.94
CA LEU A 41 -14.18 13.97 14.55
C LEU A 41 -14.96 15.24 14.17
N LYS A 42 -16.20 15.37 14.67
CA LYS A 42 -17.01 16.58 14.43
C LYS A 42 -16.39 17.83 15.05
N GLU A 43 -15.55 17.70 16.07
CA GLU A 43 -14.81 18.82 16.66
C GLU A 43 -13.55 19.21 15.88
N VAL A 44 -12.86 18.23 15.27
CA VAL A 44 -11.50 18.46 14.73
C VAL A 44 -11.40 18.46 13.20
N LEU A 45 -12.31 17.78 12.50
CA LEU A 45 -12.29 17.70 11.03
C LEU A 45 -12.92 18.89 10.29
N PRO A 46 -13.86 19.70 10.85
CA PRO A 46 -14.49 20.77 10.08
C PRO A 46 -13.53 21.72 9.36
N PRO A 47 -12.44 22.23 9.98
CA PRO A 47 -11.52 23.12 9.27
C PRO A 47 -10.86 22.47 8.05
N LEU A 48 -10.49 21.19 8.16
CA LEU A 48 -9.89 20.42 7.06
C LEU A 48 -10.90 20.12 5.94
N ILE A 49 -12.16 19.88 6.31
CA ILE A 49 -13.24 19.64 5.35
C ILE A 49 -13.56 20.92 4.58
N GLU A 50 -13.63 22.07 5.27
CA GLU A 50 -13.88 23.37 4.66
C GLU A 50 -12.75 23.76 3.68
N GLU A 51 -11.50 23.43 4.03
CA GLU A 51 -10.34 23.65 3.16
C GLU A 51 -10.36 22.75 1.91
N LEU A 52 -10.80 21.49 2.04
CA LEU A 52 -10.95 20.57 0.91
C LEU A 52 -12.11 20.94 -0.02
N PHE A 53 -13.17 21.55 0.52
CA PHE A 53 -14.41 21.86 -0.18
C PHE A 53 -14.86 23.33 0.04
N PRO A 54 -14.03 24.32 -0.36
CA PRO A 54 -14.33 25.71 -0.12
C PRO A 54 -15.55 26.15 -0.96
N ASN A 55 -16.59 26.65 -0.29
CA ASN A 55 -17.86 27.19 -0.83
C ASN A 55 -19.01 26.21 -1.09
N ASP A 56 -18.90 24.92 -0.74
CA ASP A 56 -19.90 23.91 -1.14
C ASP A 56 -20.71 23.28 0.01
N LEU A 57 -20.44 23.62 1.27
CA LEU A 57 -20.99 22.89 2.40
C LEU A 57 -21.68 23.79 3.44
N GLU A 58 -22.98 23.57 3.63
CA GLU A 58 -23.68 23.97 4.85
C GLU A 58 -23.18 23.14 6.05
N GLU A 59 -23.43 23.61 7.28
CA GLU A 59 -23.07 22.92 8.53
C GLU A 59 -23.53 21.44 8.55
N GLN A 60 -24.71 21.15 7.98
CA GLN A 60 -25.23 19.78 7.85
C GLN A 60 -24.40 18.91 6.90
N GLY A 61 -23.82 19.51 5.86
CA GLY A 61 -22.92 18.86 4.90
C GLY A 61 -21.61 18.45 5.56
N ILE A 62 -21.01 19.35 6.35
CA ILE A 62 -19.79 19.08 7.12
C ILE A 62 -20.01 17.93 8.10
N ALA A 63 -21.09 17.99 8.90
CA ALA A 63 -21.43 16.91 9.82
C ALA A 63 -21.68 15.57 9.12
N GLY A 64 -22.25 15.60 7.91
CA GLY A 64 -22.41 14.44 7.04
C GLY A 64 -21.07 13.84 6.60
N LEU A 65 -20.12 14.67 6.17
CA LEU A 65 -18.78 14.24 5.77
C LEU A 65 -17.98 13.67 6.95
N CYS A 66 -18.01 14.32 8.12
CA CYS A 66 -17.43 13.77 9.35
C CYS A 66 -17.96 12.35 9.64
N HIS A 67 -19.27 12.13 9.45
CA HIS A 67 -19.87 10.82 9.62
C HIS A 67 -19.43 9.81 8.56
N VAL A 68 -19.37 10.19 7.28
CA VAL A 68 -18.91 9.31 6.20
C VAL A 68 -17.45 8.89 6.40
N ILE A 69 -16.55 9.87 6.60
CA ILE A 69 -15.13 9.64 6.87
C ILE A 69 -14.97 8.79 8.13
N GLY A 70 -15.66 9.15 9.22
CA GLY A 70 -15.60 8.42 10.47
C GLY A 70 -16.00 6.96 10.33
N ARG A 71 -17.12 6.67 9.64
CA ARG A 71 -17.55 5.29 9.38
C ARG A 71 -16.52 4.53 8.56
N ALA A 72 -16.01 5.14 7.50
CA ALA A 72 -15.07 4.51 6.59
C ALA A 72 -13.77 4.13 7.32
N VAL A 73 -13.17 5.08 8.06
CA VAL A 73 -11.97 4.83 8.86
C VAL A 73 -12.25 3.76 9.92
N TRP A 74 -13.37 3.85 10.64
CA TRP A 74 -13.68 2.86 11.68
C TRP A 74 -13.80 1.43 11.15
N SER A 75 -14.38 1.24 9.96
CA SER A 75 -14.59 -0.08 9.38
C SER A 75 -13.40 -0.63 8.58
N GLN A 76 -12.47 0.24 8.18
CA GLN A 76 -11.34 -0.15 7.31
C GLN A 76 -9.99 -0.08 8.03
N CYS A 77 -9.85 0.69 9.11
CA CYS A 77 -8.56 0.88 9.79
C CYS A 77 -8.13 -0.41 10.52
N PRO A 78 -6.89 -0.90 10.27
CA PRO A 78 -6.32 -1.98 11.05
C PRO A 78 -6.13 -1.56 12.52
N ASP A 79 -6.71 -2.32 13.46
CA ASP A 79 -6.59 -2.04 14.89
C ASP A 79 -5.50 -2.90 15.55
N PRO A 80 -4.40 -2.31 16.06
CA PRO A 80 -3.37 -3.06 16.76
C PRO A 80 -3.89 -3.84 17.98
N ALA A 81 -4.92 -3.34 18.69
CA ALA A 81 -5.53 -4.03 19.82
C ALA A 81 -6.29 -5.31 19.41
N LEU A 82 -6.68 -5.42 18.13
CA LEU A 82 -7.36 -6.59 17.57
C LEU A 82 -6.44 -7.47 16.71
N GLY A 83 -5.13 -7.25 16.78
CA GLY A 83 -4.14 -7.94 15.94
C GLY A 83 -4.22 -7.48 14.49
N PHE A 84 -4.41 -6.18 14.27
CA PHE A 84 -4.53 -5.52 12.96
C PHE A 84 -5.77 -5.92 12.13
N ARG A 85 -6.78 -6.50 12.78
CA ARG A 85 -8.12 -6.67 12.19
C ARG A 85 -8.91 -5.36 12.25
N THR A 86 -9.86 -5.21 11.35
CA THR A 86 -10.76 -4.06 11.36
C THR A 86 -11.88 -4.21 12.39
N ARG A 87 -12.39 -3.07 12.89
CA ARG A 87 -13.52 -3.06 13.81
C ARG A 87 -14.84 -3.26 13.05
N LYS A 88 -15.73 -4.07 13.64
CA LYS A 88 -17.09 -4.21 13.11
C LYS A 88 -17.91 -2.96 13.45
N LEU A 89 -18.65 -2.45 12.47
CA LEU A 89 -19.57 -1.35 12.65
C LEU A 89 -20.97 -1.75 12.20
N LEU A 90 -21.94 -1.64 13.11
CA LEU A 90 -23.34 -1.89 12.76
C LEU A 90 -23.85 -0.82 11.79
N LYS A 91 -24.71 -1.25 10.86
CA LYS A 91 -25.42 -0.33 9.97
C LYS A 91 -26.47 0.43 10.79
N PRO A 92 -26.53 1.77 10.72
CA PRO A 92 -27.53 2.53 11.43
C PRO A 92 -28.94 2.12 11.01
N GLU A 93 -29.86 2.04 11.97
CA GLU A 93 -31.25 1.71 11.68
C GLU A 93 -31.93 2.84 10.89
N ARG A 94 -32.63 2.48 9.81
CA ARG A 94 -33.19 3.43 8.83
C ARG A 94 -34.05 4.56 9.41
N ASN A 95 -34.81 4.31 10.48
CA ASN A 95 -35.76 5.26 11.05
C ASN A 95 -35.25 5.96 12.34
N ARG A 96 -34.09 5.56 12.89
CA ARG A 96 -33.51 6.22 14.07
C ARG A 96 -32.94 7.60 13.70
N PRO A 97 -32.78 8.51 14.69
CA PRO A 97 -32.05 9.76 14.46
C PRO A 97 -30.67 9.49 13.85
N CYS A 98 -30.27 10.32 12.89
CA CYS A 98 -29.02 10.13 12.18
C CYS A 98 -27.82 10.36 13.13
N PRO A 99 -26.82 9.45 13.17
CA PRO A 99 -25.64 9.61 14.03
C PRO A 99 -24.78 10.83 13.72
N CYS A 100 -24.94 11.44 12.54
CA CYS A 100 -24.25 12.70 12.21
C CYS A 100 -24.73 13.90 13.05
N GLY A 101 -25.84 13.79 13.78
CA GLY A 101 -26.36 14.87 14.64
C GLY A 101 -27.40 15.78 13.98
N SER A 102 -27.80 15.52 12.74
CA SER A 102 -28.76 16.38 12.00
C SER A 102 -30.20 16.38 12.53
N GLY A 103 -30.54 15.52 13.50
CA GLY A 103 -31.91 15.33 13.99
C GLY A 103 -32.87 14.63 13.01
N LYS A 104 -32.51 14.48 11.73
CA LYS A 104 -33.30 13.77 10.71
C LYS A 104 -33.23 12.25 10.91
N LYS A 105 -34.22 11.51 10.39
CA LYS A 105 -34.15 10.03 10.32
C LYS A 105 -32.98 9.62 9.40
N TYR A 106 -32.23 8.56 9.74
CA TYR A 106 -31.06 8.12 8.97
C TYR A 106 -31.33 7.98 7.46
N LYS A 107 -32.47 7.36 7.08
CA LYS A 107 -32.88 7.18 5.68
C LYS A 107 -33.12 8.48 4.88
N HIS A 108 -33.29 9.59 5.57
CA HIS A 108 -33.49 10.93 4.99
C HIS A 108 -32.26 11.84 5.20
N CYS A 109 -31.12 11.24 5.57
CA CYS A 109 -29.86 11.94 5.83
C CYS A 109 -28.71 11.09 5.27
N CYS A 110 -27.74 10.67 6.10
CA CYS A 110 -26.52 10.00 5.67
C CYS A 110 -26.72 8.65 4.95
N ALA A 111 -27.92 8.07 4.93
CA ALA A 111 -28.18 6.89 4.10
C ALA A 111 -28.02 7.13 2.59
N ASN A 112 -28.15 8.38 2.14
CA ASN A 112 -27.97 8.77 0.74
C ASN A 112 -26.63 9.49 0.49
N ALA A 113 -25.76 9.57 1.50
CA ALA A 113 -24.44 10.16 1.33
C ALA A 113 -23.57 9.24 0.45
N PRO A 114 -22.62 9.78 -0.32
CA PRO A 114 -21.66 8.95 -1.04
C PRO A 114 -20.93 8.03 -0.05
N SER A 115 -20.76 6.77 -0.45
CA SER A 115 -20.01 5.81 0.36
C SER A 115 -18.53 5.87 -0.01
N LEU A 116 -17.67 5.85 1.00
CA LEU A 116 -16.24 5.64 0.84
C LEU A 116 -15.93 4.15 1.00
N ASP A 117 -16.44 3.34 0.07
CA ASP A 117 -16.29 1.87 0.11
C ASP A 117 -14.98 1.39 -0.55
N GLY A 118 -14.25 2.27 -1.23
CA GLY A 118 -12.93 1.96 -1.79
C GLY A 118 -11.86 1.79 -0.70
N PRO A 119 -10.80 1.01 -0.98
CA PRO A 119 -9.72 0.78 -0.02
C PRO A 119 -9.01 2.10 0.29
N MET A 120 -9.00 2.47 1.57
CA MET A 120 -8.22 3.60 2.05
C MET A 120 -6.85 3.12 2.56
N PRO A 121 -5.76 3.83 2.23
CA PRO A 121 -4.40 3.47 2.66
C PRO A 121 -4.17 3.89 4.12
N LEU A 122 -4.87 3.26 5.05
CA LEU A 122 -4.90 3.67 6.46
C LEU A 122 -3.71 3.14 7.26
N LEU A 123 -3.10 2.04 6.82
CA LEU A 123 -2.00 1.38 7.52
C LEU A 123 -0.80 2.32 7.73
N ARG A 124 -0.51 3.23 6.79
CA ARG A 124 0.60 4.20 6.94
C ARG A 124 0.47 5.05 8.19
N TYR A 125 -0.76 5.46 8.54
CA TYR A 125 -1.02 6.27 9.72
C TYR A 125 -0.97 5.45 11.00
N VAL A 126 -1.41 4.18 10.95
CA VAL A 126 -1.29 3.25 12.07
C VAL A 126 0.18 2.97 12.38
N LEU A 127 1.01 2.80 11.34
CA LEU A 127 2.41 2.45 11.48
C LEU A 127 3.34 3.66 11.66
N ARG A 128 2.86 4.90 11.46
CA ARG A 128 3.64 6.14 11.57
C ARG A 128 4.50 6.18 12.84
N ASP A 129 3.87 5.93 13.99
CA ASP A 129 4.54 5.94 15.31
C ASP A 129 4.80 4.52 15.86
N TRP A 130 4.55 3.47 15.08
CA TRP A 130 4.75 2.09 15.53
C TRP A 130 6.25 1.78 15.66
N PRO A 131 6.73 1.31 16.84
CA PRO A 131 8.15 1.05 17.03
C PRO A 131 8.65 -0.08 16.12
N GLN A 132 9.78 0.15 15.43
CA GLN A 132 10.41 -0.85 14.56
C GLN A 132 10.71 -2.17 15.28
N SER A 133 11.10 -2.11 16.56
CA SER A 133 11.37 -3.29 17.39
C SER A 133 10.15 -4.19 17.57
N ARG A 134 8.94 -3.68 17.33
CA ARG A 134 7.65 -4.37 17.51
C ARG A 134 7.00 -4.78 16.19
N PHE A 135 7.68 -4.69 15.05
CA PHE A 135 7.07 -5.12 13.77
C PHE A 135 6.69 -6.60 13.75
N LYS A 136 7.37 -7.46 14.51
CA LYS A 136 6.99 -8.88 14.64
C LYS A 136 5.64 -9.11 15.33
N GLU A 137 5.12 -8.09 16.02
CA GLU A 137 3.80 -8.14 16.67
C GLU A 137 2.67 -7.76 15.70
N ILE A 138 2.99 -7.28 14.49
CA ILE A 138 1.99 -6.93 13.49
C ILE A 138 1.32 -8.19 12.98
N GLY A 139 -0.01 -8.17 12.95
CA GLY A 139 -0.84 -9.24 12.40
C GLY A 139 -0.85 -9.23 10.87
N PHE A 140 0.31 -9.41 10.23
CA PHE A 140 0.48 -9.26 8.77
C PHE A 140 -0.49 -10.09 7.92
N ARG A 141 -0.89 -11.27 8.40
CA ARG A 141 -1.89 -12.13 7.72
C ARG A 141 -3.29 -11.51 7.62
N GLN A 142 -3.54 -10.40 8.30
CA GLN A 142 -4.80 -9.65 8.27
C GLN A 142 -4.73 -8.40 7.38
N LEU A 143 -3.54 -8.08 6.87
CA LEU A 143 -3.27 -6.88 6.08
C LEU A 143 -3.19 -7.23 4.60
N SER A 144 -3.50 -6.26 3.75
CA SER A 144 -3.26 -6.37 2.31
C SER A 144 -1.76 -6.33 2.02
N PRO A 145 -1.20 -7.30 1.26
CA PRO A 145 0.18 -7.25 0.79
C PRO A 145 0.51 -5.95 0.03
N GLU A 146 -0.43 -5.47 -0.78
CA GLU A 146 -0.30 -4.22 -1.54
C GLU A 146 -0.16 -3.01 -0.61
N GLU A 147 -0.97 -2.95 0.45
CA GLU A 147 -0.92 -1.84 1.42
C GLU A 147 0.40 -1.85 2.21
N VAL A 148 0.90 -3.03 2.61
CA VAL A 148 2.20 -3.16 3.28
C VAL A 148 3.35 -2.72 2.36
N GLY A 149 3.31 -3.13 1.08
CA GLY A 149 4.26 -2.69 0.06
C GLY A 149 4.21 -1.17 -0.15
N GLY A 150 3.01 -0.59 -0.21
CA GLY A 150 2.80 0.85 -0.34
C GLY A 150 3.41 1.66 0.83
N VAL A 151 3.22 1.20 2.07
CA VAL A 151 3.85 1.83 3.25
C VAL A 151 5.38 1.75 3.17
N ALA A 152 5.92 0.60 2.75
CA ALA A 152 7.36 0.44 2.61
C ALA A 152 7.93 1.35 1.51
N HIS A 153 7.26 1.46 0.37
CA HIS A 153 7.62 2.36 -0.72
C HIS A 153 7.65 3.83 -0.27
N GLU A 154 6.59 4.29 0.38
CA GLU A 154 6.51 5.66 0.91
C GLU A 154 7.67 5.95 1.88
N TRP A 155 8.02 5.00 2.75
CA TRP A 155 9.17 5.14 3.64
C TRP A 155 10.51 5.17 2.90
N ILE A 156 10.67 4.44 1.80
CA ILE A 156 11.88 4.53 0.95
C ILE A 156 12.00 5.93 0.37
N GLU A 157 10.93 6.47 -0.20
CA GLU A 157 10.91 7.84 -0.76
C GLU A 157 11.23 8.91 0.30
N GLN A 158 10.86 8.66 1.56
CA GLN A 158 11.16 9.53 2.70
C GLN A 158 12.57 9.31 3.31
N GLY A 159 13.43 8.47 2.73
CA GLY A 159 14.77 8.17 3.27
C GLY A 159 14.74 7.34 4.57
N GLN A 160 13.68 6.57 4.79
CA GLN A 160 13.52 5.63 5.90
C GLN A 160 13.74 4.18 5.43
N GLU A 161 14.72 3.94 4.56
CA GLU A 161 14.93 2.66 3.88
C GLU A 161 15.22 1.51 4.87
N ARG A 162 15.97 1.79 5.95
CA ARG A 162 16.20 0.80 7.01
C ARG A 162 14.91 0.38 7.71
N ARG A 163 13.96 1.30 7.86
CA ARG A 163 12.65 1.05 8.45
C ARG A 163 11.81 0.18 7.52
N ALA A 164 11.76 0.55 6.23
CA ALA A 164 11.08 -0.21 5.19
C ALA A 164 11.61 -1.64 5.08
N MET A 165 12.94 -1.81 5.03
CA MET A 165 13.59 -3.12 5.01
C MET A 165 13.14 -3.99 6.20
N LYS A 166 13.08 -3.42 7.41
CA LYS A 166 12.64 -4.15 8.61
C LYS A 166 11.16 -4.53 8.58
N LEU A 167 10.31 -3.68 8.02
CA LEU A 167 8.89 -3.98 7.83
C LEU A 167 8.71 -5.13 6.85
N LEU A 168 9.36 -5.07 5.69
CA LEU A 168 9.27 -6.08 4.64
C LEU A 168 9.88 -7.42 5.08
N GLU A 169 11.03 -7.40 5.79
CA GLU A 169 11.61 -8.60 6.42
C GLU A 169 10.59 -9.27 7.36
N ALA A 170 9.90 -8.49 8.20
CA ALA A 170 8.91 -9.01 9.14
C ALA A 170 7.64 -9.53 8.43
N PHE A 171 7.18 -8.81 7.41
CA PHE A 171 6.01 -9.16 6.60
C PHE A 171 6.20 -10.50 5.89
N LEU A 172 7.29 -10.65 5.12
CA LEU A 172 7.57 -11.88 4.36
C LEU A 172 7.89 -13.07 5.27
N ALA A 173 8.47 -12.83 6.44
CA ALA A 173 8.71 -13.88 7.45
C ALA A 173 7.42 -14.38 8.12
N ALA A 174 6.35 -13.59 8.16
CA ALA A 174 5.07 -13.98 8.77
C ALA A 174 4.21 -14.92 7.89
N HIS A 175 4.60 -15.07 6.62
CA HIS A 175 3.91 -15.89 5.63
C HIS A 175 4.74 -17.14 5.32
N GLU A 176 4.08 -18.29 5.28
CA GLU A 176 4.69 -19.58 4.93
C GLU A 176 4.78 -19.73 3.42
N ASP A 177 3.63 -19.65 2.74
CA ASP A 177 3.52 -19.60 1.28
C ASP A 177 3.47 -18.13 0.80
N TRP A 178 4.11 -17.84 -0.34
CA TRP A 178 4.11 -16.52 -0.98
C TRP A 178 3.40 -16.58 -2.33
N ASP A 179 2.54 -15.62 -2.63
CA ASP A 179 1.81 -15.53 -3.90
C ASP A 179 2.10 -14.21 -4.64
N GLY A 180 1.60 -14.11 -5.87
CA GLY A 180 1.80 -12.93 -6.71
C GLY A 180 1.36 -11.59 -6.07
N GLN A 181 0.46 -11.57 -5.08
CA GLN A 181 0.09 -10.32 -4.41
C GLN A 181 1.24 -9.75 -3.56
N MET A 182 2.17 -10.61 -3.15
CA MET A 182 3.35 -10.23 -2.37
C MET A 182 4.53 -9.79 -3.25
N ALA A 183 4.41 -9.86 -4.58
CA ALA A 183 5.50 -9.58 -5.53
C ALA A 183 6.10 -8.18 -5.31
N PHE A 184 5.26 -7.15 -5.18
CA PHE A 184 5.73 -5.79 -4.97
C PHE A 184 6.56 -5.63 -3.68
N ALA A 185 6.09 -6.21 -2.56
CA ALA A 185 6.81 -6.19 -1.30
C ALA A 185 8.13 -6.99 -1.36
N PHE A 186 8.13 -8.11 -2.10
CA PHE A 186 9.33 -8.90 -2.36
C PHE A 186 10.36 -8.10 -3.17
N ASP A 187 9.93 -7.46 -4.26
CA ASP A 187 10.79 -6.66 -5.14
C ASP A 187 11.46 -5.50 -4.40
N LEU A 188 10.69 -4.75 -3.62
CA LEU A 188 11.23 -3.68 -2.78
C LEU A 188 12.31 -4.21 -1.82
N LEU A 189 12.13 -5.40 -1.25
CA LEU A 189 13.13 -5.97 -0.34
C LEU A 189 14.38 -6.47 -1.08
N VAL A 190 14.23 -6.99 -2.30
CA VAL A 190 15.36 -7.36 -3.17
C VAL A 190 16.21 -6.12 -3.47
N ASP A 191 15.58 -5.02 -3.85
CA ASP A 191 16.25 -3.76 -4.17
C ASP A 191 16.94 -3.18 -2.94
N LEU A 192 16.26 -3.14 -1.79
CA LEU A 192 16.85 -2.73 -0.51
C LEU A 192 18.06 -3.59 -0.12
N TYR A 193 17.99 -4.92 -0.28
CA TYR A 193 19.16 -5.77 -0.02
C TYR A 193 20.31 -5.50 -0.97
N ASN A 194 20.04 -5.10 -2.21
CA ASN A 194 21.07 -4.68 -3.14
C ASN A 194 21.74 -3.39 -2.65
N ASP A 195 20.95 -2.38 -2.34
CA ASP A 195 21.42 -1.04 -1.94
C ASP A 195 22.22 -1.07 -0.62
N PHE A 196 21.79 -1.89 0.34
CA PHE A 196 22.50 -2.06 1.61
C PHE A 196 23.67 -3.07 1.55
N GLY A 197 23.97 -3.65 0.39
CA GLY A 197 25.08 -4.60 0.23
C GLY A 197 24.86 -5.90 1.00
N HIS A 198 23.68 -6.51 0.85
CA HIS A 198 23.29 -7.77 1.50
C HIS A 198 23.11 -8.93 0.48
N PRO A 199 24.14 -9.29 -0.31
CA PRO A 199 24.02 -10.24 -1.41
C PRO A 199 23.54 -11.63 -0.96
N ARG A 200 24.04 -12.13 0.17
CA ARG A 200 23.61 -13.42 0.73
C ARG A 200 22.14 -13.44 1.17
N LYS A 201 21.60 -12.31 1.63
CA LYS A 201 20.18 -12.22 1.97
C LYS A 201 19.33 -12.13 0.71
N LYS A 202 19.77 -11.35 -0.28
CA LYS A 202 19.15 -11.24 -1.61
C LYS A 202 19.00 -12.61 -2.25
N GLU A 203 20.10 -13.38 -2.35
CA GLU A 203 20.10 -14.72 -2.93
C GLU A 203 19.12 -15.66 -2.24
N ARG A 204 19.18 -15.75 -0.89
CA ARG A 204 18.26 -16.60 -0.12
C ARG A 204 16.80 -16.19 -0.28
N LEU A 205 16.52 -14.89 -0.41
CA LEU A 205 15.18 -14.39 -0.60
C LEU A 205 14.62 -14.83 -1.96
N VAL A 206 15.42 -14.69 -3.03
CA VAL A 206 15.07 -15.12 -4.39
C VAL A 206 14.92 -16.64 -4.46
N GLU A 207 15.85 -17.40 -3.88
CA GLU A 207 15.78 -18.87 -3.79
C GLU A 207 14.48 -19.33 -3.12
N ARG A 208 14.09 -18.70 -2.00
CA ARG A 208 12.83 -19.01 -1.32
C ARG A 208 11.61 -18.67 -2.20
N ALA A 209 11.64 -17.59 -2.96
CA ALA A 209 10.53 -17.23 -3.85
C ALA A 209 10.40 -18.21 -5.03
N LEU A 210 11.51 -18.74 -5.55
CA LEU A 210 11.52 -19.79 -6.59
C LEU A 210 10.88 -21.10 -6.11
N GLU A 211 10.93 -21.38 -4.81
CA GLU A 211 10.27 -22.54 -4.19
C GLU A 211 8.76 -22.34 -4.00
N SER A 212 8.21 -21.16 -4.33
CA SER A 212 6.78 -20.92 -4.19
C SER A 212 5.94 -21.88 -5.05
N LYS A 213 4.78 -22.28 -4.51
CA LYS A 213 3.77 -23.03 -5.26
C LYS A 213 3.04 -22.17 -6.28
N ASP A 214 3.04 -20.85 -6.07
CA ASP A 214 2.38 -19.89 -6.95
C ASP A 214 3.26 -19.58 -8.18
N SER A 215 2.67 -19.64 -9.37
CA SER A 215 3.42 -19.39 -10.61
C SER A 215 3.78 -17.93 -10.79
N ALA A 216 2.95 -16.99 -10.34
CA ALA A 216 3.23 -15.56 -10.46
C ALA A 216 4.42 -15.16 -9.57
N MET A 217 4.44 -15.61 -8.31
CA MET A 217 5.60 -15.40 -7.42
C MET A 217 6.89 -16.02 -8.00
N ARG A 218 6.81 -17.23 -8.58
CA ARG A 218 7.97 -17.85 -9.24
C ARG A 218 8.44 -17.08 -10.47
N ALA A 219 7.53 -16.55 -11.29
CA ALA A 219 7.88 -15.73 -12.45
C ALA A 219 8.69 -14.50 -12.03
N VAL A 220 8.22 -13.76 -11.02
CA VAL A 220 8.93 -12.60 -10.45
C VAL A 220 10.29 -13.00 -9.88
N ALA A 221 10.38 -14.13 -9.18
CA ALA A 221 11.64 -14.63 -8.66
C ALA A 221 12.66 -14.99 -9.76
N LEU A 222 12.20 -15.60 -10.86
CA LEU A 222 13.02 -15.93 -12.03
C LEU A 222 13.55 -14.68 -12.73
N GLN A 223 12.74 -13.61 -12.82
CA GLN A 223 13.20 -12.32 -13.34
C GLN A 223 14.38 -11.77 -12.51
N ARG A 224 14.26 -11.80 -11.17
CA ARG A 224 15.36 -11.39 -10.27
C ARG A 224 16.56 -12.32 -10.36
N GLN A 225 16.34 -13.63 -10.52
CA GLN A 225 17.42 -14.60 -10.71
C GLN A 225 18.20 -14.36 -12.00
N ALA A 226 17.52 -14.03 -13.11
CA ALA A 226 18.16 -13.72 -14.39
C ALA A 226 19.14 -12.55 -14.27
N ILE A 227 18.74 -11.48 -13.57
CA ILE A 227 19.63 -10.33 -13.28
C ILE A 227 20.85 -10.77 -12.47
N ILE A 228 20.65 -11.55 -11.40
CA ILE A 228 21.74 -12.06 -10.55
C ILE A 228 22.73 -12.92 -11.35
N MET A 229 22.24 -13.79 -12.23
CA MET A 229 23.07 -14.62 -13.10
C MET A 229 23.83 -13.77 -14.12
N MET A 230 23.18 -12.75 -14.70
CA MET A 230 23.81 -11.83 -15.64
C MET A 230 24.95 -11.05 -14.97
N ASP A 231 24.74 -10.52 -13.76
CA ASP A 231 25.77 -9.81 -12.98
C ASP A 231 27.01 -10.70 -12.68
N ARG A 232 26.83 -12.02 -12.63
CA ARG A 232 27.90 -13.02 -12.44
C ARG A 232 28.58 -13.44 -13.74
N GLY A 233 28.08 -12.99 -14.89
CA GLY A 233 28.54 -13.41 -16.21
C GLY A 233 28.00 -14.78 -16.66
N GLU A 234 26.99 -15.31 -15.97
CA GLU A 234 26.34 -16.59 -16.29
C GLU A 234 25.23 -16.39 -17.35
N GLN A 235 25.63 -15.96 -18.55
CA GLN A 235 24.73 -15.51 -19.62
C GLN A 235 23.66 -16.56 -20.01
N GLU A 236 24.07 -17.80 -20.29
CA GLU A 236 23.14 -18.88 -20.69
C GLU A 236 22.10 -19.18 -19.59
N ALA A 237 22.54 -19.15 -18.33
CA ALA A 237 21.65 -19.37 -17.19
C ALA A 237 20.66 -18.21 -17.02
N ALA A 238 21.13 -16.97 -17.19
CA ALA A 238 20.28 -15.77 -17.15
C ALA A 238 19.16 -15.82 -18.19
N TRP A 239 19.47 -16.17 -19.44
CA TRP A 239 18.47 -16.32 -20.50
C TRP A 239 17.52 -17.49 -20.25
N THR A 240 18.00 -18.59 -19.68
CA THR A 240 17.15 -19.73 -19.31
C THR A 240 16.13 -19.32 -18.24
N ALA A 241 16.56 -18.59 -17.20
CA ALA A 241 15.68 -18.06 -16.18
C ALA A 241 14.66 -17.07 -16.76
N PHE A 242 15.10 -16.17 -17.64
CA PHE A 242 14.22 -15.23 -18.34
C PHE A 242 13.14 -15.93 -19.18
N GLN A 243 13.51 -16.93 -19.98
CA GLN A 243 12.58 -17.69 -20.80
C GLN A 243 11.54 -18.43 -19.96
N GLU A 244 11.96 -19.00 -18.83
CA GLU A 244 11.03 -19.64 -17.90
C GLU A 244 10.09 -18.63 -17.23
N ALA A 245 10.59 -17.43 -16.87
CA ALA A 245 9.74 -16.35 -16.36
C ALA A 245 8.66 -15.96 -17.39
N GLN A 246 9.06 -15.78 -18.64
CA GLN A 246 8.15 -15.48 -19.75
C GLN A 246 7.12 -16.61 -19.99
N ARG A 247 7.51 -17.87 -19.78
CA ARG A 247 6.58 -19.00 -19.91
C ARG A 247 5.53 -19.01 -18.79
N LEU A 248 5.91 -18.61 -17.58
CA LEU A 248 5.03 -18.61 -16.42
C LEU A 248 4.06 -17.42 -16.43
N ASP A 249 4.50 -16.26 -16.91
CA ASP A 249 3.68 -15.05 -16.99
C ASP A 249 3.98 -14.23 -18.26
N PRO A 250 3.47 -14.64 -19.44
CA PRO A 250 3.84 -14.03 -20.72
C PRO A 250 3.34 -12.59 -20.90
N ASP A 251 2.33 -12.19 -20.13
CA ASP A 251 1.69 -10.87 -20.23
C ASP A 251 2.29 -9.86 -19.22
N ASP A 252 3.31 -10.25 -18.45
CA ASP A 252 3.98 -9.35 -17.51
C ASP A 252 4.73 -8.23 -18.26
N PRO A 253 4.34 -6.96 -18.07
CA PRO A 253 4.96 -5.83 -18.77
C PRO A 253 6.44 -5.63 -18.42
N THR A 254 6.94 -6.15 -17.30
CA THR A 254 8.36 -6.00 -16.92
C THR A 254 9.29 -6.83 -17.80
N LEU A 255 8.79 -7.90 -18.44
CA LEU A 255 9.61 -8.81 -19.24
C LEU A 255 10.28 -8.12 -20.42
N GLY A 256 9.60 -7.16 -21.06
CA GLY A 256 10.19 -6.39 -22.16
C GLY A 256 11.39 -5.56 -21.70
N VAL A 257 11.30 -4.93 -20.52
CA VAL A 257 12.38 -4.15 -19.92
C VAL A 257 13.54 -5.07 -19.51
N LEU A 258 13.24 -6.23 -18.94
CA LEU A 258 14.25 -7.22 -18.57
C LEU A 258 15.00 -7.75 -19.79
N GLU A 259 14.28 -8.11 -20.86
CA GLU A 259 14.89 -8.58 -22.12
C GLU A 259 15.90 -7.56 -22.68
N VAL A 260 15.49 -6.30 -22.75
CA VAL A 260 16.37 -5.20 -23.18
C VAL A 260 17.58 -5.07 -22.25
N THR A 261 17.39 -5.19 -20.94
CA THR A 261 18.47 -5.11 -19.95
C THR A 261 19.51 -6.23 -20.14
N LEU A 262 19.06 -7.47 -20.36
CA LEU A 262 19.93 -8.61 -20.62
C LEU A 262 20.72 -8.44 -21.95
N LEU A 263 20.05 -7.98 -23.02
CA LEU A 263 20.72 -7.71 -24.30
C LEU A 263 21.80 -6.63 -24.19
N ILE A 264 21.52 -5.55 -23.45
CA ILE A 264 22.50 -4.48 -23.22
C ILE A 264 23.69 -5.01 -22.43
N ALA A 265 23.47 -5.81 -21.38
CA ALA A 265 24.54 -6.39 -20.57
C ALA A 265 25.47 -7.30 -21.39
N GLU A 266 24.95 -7.96 -22.42
CA GLU A 266 25.74 -8.77 -23.37
C GLU A 266 26.40 -7.97 -24.50
N GLY A 267 26.18 -6.65 -24.56
CA GLY A 267 26.66 -5.79 -25.65
C GLY A 267 25.87 -5.91 -26.95
N ARG A 268 24.71 -6.58 -26.96
CA ARG A 268 23.82 -6.79 -28.12
C ARG A 268 22.91 -5.59 -28.35
N SER A 269 23.52 -4.42 -28.51
CA SER A 269 22.84 -3.12 -28.53
C SER A 269 21.84 -2.93 -29.68
N GLU A 270 22.09 -3.55 -30.84
CA GLU A 270 21.17 -3.43 -31.99
C GLU A 270 19.89 -4.26 -31.79
N GLU A 271 19.99 -5.44 -31.19
CA GLU A 271 18.82 -6.25 -30.83
C GLU A 271 18.00 -5.58 -29.72
N ALA A 272 18.67 -4.98 -28.73
CA ALA A 272 18.03 -4.21 -27.67
C ALA A 272 17.19 -3.04 -28.22
N LYS A 273 17.74 -2.29 -29.20
CA LYS A 273 17.01 -1.19 -29.87
C LYS A 273 15.80 -1.68 -30.65
N ALA A 274 15.96 -2.79 -31.38
CA ALA A 274 14.85 -3.37 -32.14
C ALA A 274 13.70 -3.78 -31.20
N ARG A 275 14.04 -4.31 -30.01
CA ARG A 275 13.03 -4.74 -29.04
C ARG A 275 12.35 -3.58 -28.31
N ALA A 276 13.07 -2.52 -28.00
CA ALA A 276 12.53 -1.32 -27.33
C ALA A 276 11.64 -0.43 -28.22
N ALA A 277 11.60 -0.68 -29.53
CA ALA A 277 10.79 0.07 -30.49
C ALA A 277 9.33 -0.42 -30.59
N PHE A 278 8.98 -1.51 -29.89
CA PHE A 278 7.65 -2.13 -29.84
C PHE A 278 7.09 -2.07 -28.42
#